data_AF-A0A090TC04-F1
#
_entry.id   AF-A0A090TC04-F1
#
_cell.length_a   1.000
_cell.length_b   1.000
_cell.length_c   1.000
_cell.angle_alpha   90.00
_cell.angle_beta   90.00
_cell.angle_gamma   90.00
#
_symmetry.space_group_name_H-M   'P 1'
#
loop_
_entity.id
_entity.type
_entity.pdbx_description
1 polymer ?
#
loop_
_entity_poly.entity_id
_entity_poly.type
_entity_poly.pdbx_seq_one_letter_code
_entity_poly.pdbx_strand_id
1 'polypeptide(L)' 'MAWLAKRWHDPAFPLAFPWFNDAKYWEGQVLGFKEQIAALNEKPLSLQPQW' A
#
# COMPACT_ATOMS: atom_id res chain seq x y z
N MET A 1 0.92 -4.67 -6.31
CA MET A 1 -0.37 -5.20 -6.82
C MET A 1 -0.35 -5.71 -8.27
N ALA A 2 0.67 -5.41 -9.08
CA ALA A 2 0.74 -5.89 -10.46
C ALA A 2 0.73 -7.44 -10.60
N TRP A 3 1.23 -8.18 -9.61
CA TRP A 3 1.18 -9.65 -9.62
C TRP A 3 -0.26 -10.19 -9.57
N LEU A 4 -1.12 -9.64 -8.69
CA LEU A 4 -2.54 -10.00 -8.66
C LEU A 4 -3.22 -9.62 -9.97
N ALA A 5 -3.01 -8.39 -10.46
CA ALA A 5 -3.63 -7.90 -11.70
C ALA A 5 -3.30 -8.80 -12.90
N LYS A 6 -2.03 -9.21 -13.05
CA LYS A 6 -1.60 -10.09 -14.15
C LYS A 6 -2.29 -11.45 -14.14
N ARG A 7 -2.71 -11.93 -12.97
CA ARG A 7 -3.27 -13.27 -12.77
C ARG A 7 -4.78 -13.25 -12.56
N TRP A 8 -5.43 -12.09 -12.70
CA TRP A 8 -6.86 -11.95 -12.42
C TRP A 8 -7.76 -12.82 -13.31
N HIS A 9 -7.27 -13.17 -14.50
CA HIS A 9 -7.95 -14.08 -15.43
C HIS A 9 -8.03 -15.53 -14.94
N ASP A 10 -7.16 -15.93 -14.00
CA ASP A 10 -7.22 -17.26 -13.37
C ASP A 10 -8.37 -17.29 -12.35
N PRO A 11 -9.37 -18.19 -12.50
CA PRO A 11 -10.55 -18.25 -11.63
C PRO A 11 -10.23 -18.39 -10.14
N ALA A 12 -9.06 -18.93 -9.78
CA ALA A 12 -8.66 -19.04 -8.38
C ALA A 12 -8.43 -17.67 -7.71
N PHE A 13 -8.06 -16.64 -8.49
CA PHE A 13 -7.65 -15.34 -7.96
C PHE A 13 -8.83 -14.48 -7.47
N PRO A 14 -9.93 -14.31 -8.23
CA PRO A 14 -11.12 -13.64 -7.71
C PRO A 14 -11.71 -14.31 -6.46
N LEU A 15 -11.59 -15.64 -6.36
CA LEU A 15 -12.06 -16.40 -5.19
C LEU A 15 -11.19 -16.18 -3.96
N ALA A 16 -9.87 -16.25 -4.12
CA ALA A 16 -8.92 -16.10 -3.01
C ALA A 16 -8.69 -14.62 -2.60
N PHE A 17 -8.88 -13.69 -3.54
CA PHE A 17 -8.61 -12.26 -3.35
C PHE A 17 -9.79 -11.37 -3.80
N PRO A 18 -11.02 -11.59 -3.28
CA PRO A 18 -12.21 -10.87 -3.73
C PRO A 18 -12.14 -9.36 -3.48
N TRP A 19 -11.42 -8.95 -2.43
CA TRP A 19 -11.18 -7.55 -2.07
C TRP A 19 -10.36 -6.77 -3.11
N PHE A 20 -9.69 -7.45 -4.04
CA PHE A 20 -8.84 -6.80 -5.04
C PHE A 20 -9.61 -5.86 -5.98
N ASN A 21 -10.92 -6.12 -6.17
CA ASN A 21 -11.80 -5.28 -6.99
C ASN A 21 -12.61 -4.26 -6.17
N ASP A 22 -12.34 -4.12 -4.87
CA ASP A 22 -13.01 -3.16 -3.98
C ASP A 22 -12.31 -1.79 -4.06
N ALA A 23 -13.07 -0.73 -4.33
CA ALA A 23 -12.54 0.64 -4.36
C ALA A 23 -11.92 1.07 -3.01
N LYS A 24 -12.54 0.68 -1.89
CA LYS A 24 -12.07 1.02 -0.54
C LYS A 24 -10.70 0.41 -0.25
N TYR A 25 -10.44 -0.79 -0.77
CA TYR A 25 -9.13 -1.42 -0.65
C TYR A 25 -8.05 -0.55 -1.30
N TRP A 26 -8.31 -0.04 -2.51
CA TRP A 26 -7.36 0.80 -3.25
C TRP A 26 -7.16 2.18 -2.62
N GLU A 27 -8.21 2.77 -2.05
CA GLU A 27 -8.08 3.98 -1.23
C GLU A 27 -7.09 3.78 -0.07
N GLY A 28 -7.21 2.64 0.63
CA GLY A 28 -6.27 2.25 1.69
C GLY A 28 -4.84 2.04 1.18
N GLN A 29 -4.67 1.42 0.01
CA GLN A 29 -3.34 1.25 -0.60
C GLN A 29 -2.68 2.60 -0.92
N VAL A 30 -3.45 3.56 -1.46
CA VAL A 30 -2.95 4.91 -1.75
C VAL A 30 -2.52 5.63 -0.47
N LEU A 31 -3.32 5.53 0.59
CA LEU A 31 -2.95 6.10 1.89
C LEU A 31 -1.65 5.49 2.42
N GLY A 32 -1.54 4.16 2.40
CA GLY A 32 -0.34 3.45 2.85
C GLY A 32 0.92 3.87 2.07
N PHE A 33 0.83 4.10 0.76
CA PHE A 33 1.97 4.62 -0.01
C PHE A 33 2.36 6.05 0.39
N LYS A 34 1.39 6.91 0.70
CA LYS A 34 1.68 8.26 1.20
C LYS A 34 2.39 8.20 2.55
N GLU A 35 1.95 7.33 3.45
CA GLU A 35 2.58 7.11 4.75
C GLU A 35 4.00 6.56 4.61
N GLN A 36 4.22 5.60 3.71
CA GLN A 36 5.55 5.08 3.41
C GLN A 36 6.50 6.16 2.87
N ILE A 37 6.02 7.00 1.95
CA ILE A 37 6.80 8.14 1.45
C ILE A 37 7.12 9.13 2.58
N ALA A 38 6.15 9.41 3.46
CA ALA A 38 6.38 10.29 4.60
C ALA A 38 7.45 9.71 5.54
N ALA A 39 7.41 8.41 5.83
CA ALA A 39 8.40 7.73 6.66
C ALA A 39 9.81 7.75 6.03
N LEU A 40 9.92 7.58 4.71
CA LEU A 40 11.21 7.67 4.01
C LEU A 40 11.80 9.08 4.03
N ASN A 41 10.95 10.11 4.09
CA ASN A 41 11.36 11.51 4.18
C ASN A 41 11.53 12.01 5.62
N GLU A 42 11.20 11.18 6.62
CA GLU A 42 11.36 11.54 8.01
C GLU A 42 12.84 11.75 8.33
N LYS A 43 13.14 12.83 9.07
CA LYS A 43 14.52 13.07 9.51
C LYS A 43 14.93 11.98 10.49
N PRO A 44 16.21 11.56 10.49
CA PRO A 44 16.73 10.69 11.54
C PRO A 44 16.44 11.27 12.92
N LEU A 45 16.16 10.39 13.88
CA LEU A 45 15.95 10.79 15.27
C LEU A 45 17.20 11.53 15.78
N SER A 46 17.00 12.75 16.27
CA SER A 46 18.04 13.54 16.93
C SER A 46 17.80 13.54 18.44
N LEU A 47 18.84 13.22 19.22
CA LEU A 47 18.83 13.35 20.67
C LEU A 47 19.09 14.81 21.11
N GLN A 48 19.51 15.67 20.19
CA GLN A 48 19.73 17.08 20.46
C GLN A 48 18.48 17.88 20.09
N PRO A 49 17.89 18.64 21.04
CA PRO A 49 16.78 19.53 20.74
C PRO A 49 17.24 20.59 19.73
N GLN A 50 16.49 20.73 18.64
CA GLN A 50 16.68 21.78 17.64
C GLN A 50 16.09 23.09 18.19
N TRP A 51 16.89 23.83 18.95
CA TRP A 51 16.60 25.21 19.38
C TRP A 51 16.93 26.21 18.26
#